data_AF-A0A662TMV9-F1
#
_entry.id   AF-A0A662TMV9-F1
#
_cell.length_a   1.000
_cell.length_b   1.000
_cell.length_c   1.000
_cell.angle_alpha   90.00
_cell.angle_beta   90.00
_cell.angle_gamma   90.00
#
_symmetry.space_group_name_H-M   'P 1'
#
loop_
_entity.id
_entity.type
_entity.pdbx_description
1 polymer ?
#
loop_
_entity_poly.entity_id
_entity_poly.type
_entity_poly.pdbx_seq_one_letter_code
_entity_poly.pdbx_strand_id
1 'polypeptide(L)' 'MKQEDLLIILTTFGDRKDAERISKELLRKKLCACIQLIKISCSLYWWRNKIESSEEWLCIIKTRLGLYKKL' A
#
# COMPACT_ATOMS: atom_id res chain seq x y z
N MET A 1 -1.06 18.43 -23.12
CA MET A 1 -0.94 17.32 -22.13
C MET A 1 -2.13 17.44 -21.18
N LYS A 2 -2.88 16.36 -20.94
CA LYS A 2 -3.94 16.40 -19.92
C LYS A 2 -3.27 16.47 -18.55
N GLN A 3 -3.64 17.49 -17.77
CA GLN A 3 -3.30 17.55 -16.35
C GLN A 3 -4.06 16.40 -15.68
N GLU A 4 -3.34 15.41 -15.16
CA GLU A 4 -3.93 14.30 -14.40
C GLU A 4 -3.41 14.37 -12.97
N ASP A 5 -4.33 14.38 -12.01
CA ASP A 5 -3.98 14.38 -10.60
C ASP A 5 -3.30 13.06 -10.22
N LEU A 6 -2.20 13.18 -9.49
CA LEU A 6 -1.42 12.04 -8.99
C LEU A 6 -1.76 11.79 -7.53
N LEU A 7 -1.79 10.51 -7.15
CA LEU A 7 -2.04 10.06 -5.80
C LEU A 7 -0.85 9.25 -5.27
N ILE A 8 -0.60 9.42 -3.98
CA ILE A 8 0.23 8.52 -3.17
C ILE A 8 -0.71 7.82 -2.20
N ILE A 9 -0.82 6.50 -2.30
CA ILE A 9 -1.62 5.68 -1.38
C ILE A 9 -0.67 4.96 -0.44
N LEU A 10 -0.99 4.99 0.85
CA LEU A 10 -0.29 4.28 1.91
C LEU A 10 -1.19 3.17 2.44
N THR A 11 -0.69 1.95 2.48
CA THR A 11 -1.40 0.79 3.06
C THR A 11 -0.40 -0.19 3.66
N THR A 12 -0.84 -1.06 4.56
CA THR A 12 0.02 -2.08 5.18
C THR A 12 -0.46 -3.50 4.86
N PHE A 13 0.46 -4.46 4.98
CA PHE A 13 0.19 -5.90 4.93
C PHE A 13 0.86 -6.57 6.12
N GLY A 14 0.24 -7.63 6.66
CA GLY A 14 0.81 -8.37 7.80
C GLY A 14 2.08 -9.16 7.45
N ASP A 15 2.27 -9.54 6.18
CA ASP A 15 3.48 -10.23 5.74
C ASP A 15 3.99 -9.78 4.38
N ARG A 16 5.26 -10.12 4.12
CA ARG A 16 5.98 -9.75 2.90
C ARG A 16 5.42 -10.40 1.64
N LYS A 17 4.99 -11.66 1.74
CA LYS A 17 4.56 -12.46 0.58
C LYS A 17 3.29 -11.86 -0.01
N ASP A 18 2.33 -11.49 0.85
CA ASP A 18 1.10 -10.83 0.42
C ASP A 18 1.36 -9.42 -0.13
N ALA A 19 2.22 -8.64 0.53
CA ALA A 19 2.64 -7.34 0.03
C ALA A 19 3.24 -7.43 -1.39
N GLU A 20 4.16 -8.37 -1.62
CA GLU A 20 4.77 -8.60 -2.94
C GLU A 20 3.79 -9.11 -3.98
N ARG A 21 2.90 -10.05 -3.60
CA ARG A 21 1.91 -10.64 -4.50
C ARG A 21 0.96 -9.57 -5.02
N ILE A 22 0.35 -8.79 -4.13
CA ILE A 22 -0.59 -7.73 -4.49
C ILE A 22 0.13 -6.63 -5.28
N SER A 23 1.32 -6.23 -4.86
CA SER A 23 2.10 -5.20 -5.58
C SER A 23 2.38 -5.59 -7.04
N LYS A 24 2.78 -6.85 -7.29
CA LYS A 24 3.00 -7.37 -8.63
C LYS A 24 1.71 -7.40 -9.45
N GLU A 25 0.57 -7.71 -8.83
CA GLU A 25 -0.71 -7.75 -9.50
C GLU A 25 -1.20 -6.35 -9.93
N LEU A 26 -1.07 -5.36 -9.05
CA LEU A 26 -1.40 -3.96 -9.34
C LEU A 26 -0.57 -3.40 -10.50
N LEU A 27 0.72 -3.73 -10.54
CA LEU A 27 1.62 -3.37 -11.64
C LEU A 27 1.22 -4.06 -12.96
N ARG A 28 0.95 -5.37 -12.94
CA ARG A 28 0.50 -6.12 -14.13
C ARG A 28 -0.80 -5.55 -14.71
N LYS A 29 -1.73 -5.14 -13.85
CA LYS A 29 -3.00 -4.51 -14.23
C LYS A 29 -2.86 -3.03 -14.62
N LYS A 30 -1.65 -2.46 -14.57
CA LYS A 30 -1.35 -1.04 -14.84
C LYS A 30 -2.19 -0.08 -13.99
N LEU A 31 -2.50 -0.48 -12.76
CA LEU A 31 -3.28 0.33 -11.81
C LEU A 31 -2.42 1.30 -11.00
N CYS A 32 -1.10 1.15 -11.07
CA CYS A 32 -0.12 2.07 -10.50
C CYS A 32 1.15 2.05 -11.36
N ALA A 33 1.98 3.08 -11.22
CA ALA A 33 3.26 3.15 -11.92
C ALA A 33 4.41 2.52 -11.12
N CYS A 34 4.33 2.59 -9.79
CA CYS A 34 5.38 2.11 -8.88
C CYS A 34 4.77 1.80 -7.50
N ILE A 35 5.34 0.80 -6.83
CA ILE A 35 5.06 0.45 -5.44
C ILE A 35 6.39 0.20 -4.72
N GLN A 36 6.55 0.79 -3.53
CA GLN A 36 7.70 0.57 -2.65
C GLN A 36 7.24 -0.22 -1.42
N LEU A 37 7.99 -1.25 -1.04
CA LEU A 37 7.74 -2.09 0.13
C LEU A 37 8.76 -1.76 1.22
N ILE A 38 8.27 -1.39 2.41
CA ILE A 38 9.11 -1.04 3.56
C ILE A 38 8.69 -1.90 4.74
N LYS A 39 9.63 -2.66 5.32
CA LYS A 39 9.36 -3.40 6.56
C LYS A 39 9.22 -2.43 7.72
N ILE A 40 8.11 -2.52 8.44
CA ILE A 40 7.84 -1.83 9.69
C ILE A 40 7.98 -2.86 10.81
N SER A 41 8.94 -2.65 11.70
CA SER A 41 9.20 -3.56 12.83
C SER A 41 8.20 -3.41 13.97
N CYS A 42 7.47 -2.29 14.04
CA CYS A 42 6.48 -2.05 15.09
C CYS A 42 5.44 -1.04 14.62
N SER A 43 4.19 -1.49 14.52
CA SER A 43 3.00 -0.68 14.31
C SER A 43 2.16 -0.74 15.57
N LEU A 44 1.93 0.41 16.21
CA LEU A 44 1.19 0.50 17.49
C LEU A 44 -0.24 0.98 17.25
N TYR A 45 -1.21 0.30 17.83
CA TYR A 45 -2.63 0.64 17.66
C TYR A 45 -3.48 0.21 18.86
N TRP A 46 -4.69 0.77 18.97
CA TRP A 46 -5.67 0.36 19.97
C TRP A 46 -6.52 -0.80 19.44
N TRP A 47 -6.58 -1.88 20.21
CA TRP A 47 -7.48 -2.99 19.94
C TRP A 47 -8.00 -3.58 21.24
N ARG A 48 -9.33 -3.79 21.34
CA ARG A 48 -9.98 -4.36 22.53
C ARG A 48 -9.53 -3.70 23.86
N ASN A 49 -9.49 -2.36 23.88
CA ASN A 49 -9.06 -1.54 25.02
C ASN A 49 -7.62 -1.79 25.49
N LYS A 50 -6.73 -2.26 24.61
CA LYS A 50 -5.29 -2.39 24.86
C LYS A 50 -4.49 -1.78 23.72
N ILE A 51 -3.29 -1.30 24.03
CA ILE A 51 -2.30 -0.94 23.02
C ILE A 51 -1.63 -2.24 22.59
N GLU A 52 -1.78 -2.56 21.30
CA GLU A 52 -1.18 -3.73 20.65
C GLU A 52 -0.07 -3.27 19.71
N SER A 53 0.81 -4.21 19.34
CA SER A 53 1.87 -4.00 18.36
C SER A 53 1.91 -5.11 17.33
N SER A 54 2.17 -4.79 16.06
CA SER A 54 2.46 -5.79 15.03
C SER A 54 3.61 -5.39 14.11
N GLU A 55 4.31 -6.38 13.56
CA GLU A 55 5.15 -6.17 12.38
C GLU A 55 4.27 -6.05 11.14
N GLU A 56 4.63 -5.15 10.24
CA GLU A 56 3.88 -4.91 9.01
C GLU A 56 4.82 -4.59 7.84
N TRP A 57 4.27 -4.60 6.64
CA TRP A 57 4.91 -4.13 5.42
C TRP A 57 4.13 -2.95 4.85
N LEU A 58 4.71 -1.76 4.92
CA LEU A 58 4.16 -0.55 4.34
C LEU A 58 4.37 -0.56 2.83
N CYS A 59 3.27 -0.36 2.09
CA CYS A 59 3.24 -0.16 0.66
C CYS A 59 3.00 1.32 0.35
N ILE A 60 3.91 1.93 -0.41
CA ILE A 60 3.75 3.28 -0.96
C ILE A 60 3.46 3.15 -2.45
N ILE A 61 2.21 3.43 -2.84
CA ILE A 61 1.71 3.21 -4.20
C ILE A 61 1.55 4.55 -4.90
N LYS A 62 2.20 4.72 -6.06
CA LYS A 62 2.11 5.94 -6.89
C LYS A 62 1.20 5.67 -8.08
N THR A 63 0.07 6.39 -8.15
CA THR A 63 -0.95 6.20 -9.17
C THR A 63 -1.58 7.52 -9.62
N ARG A 64 -2.54 7.44 -10.55
CA ARG A 64 -3.36 8.55 -11.04
C ARG A 64 -4.73 8.49 -10.37
N LEU A 65 -5.33 9.65 -10.09
CA LEU A 65 -6.65 9.75 -9.44
C LEU A 65 -7.74 8.95 -10.18
N GLY A 66 -7.73 8.95 -11.51
CA GLY A 66 -8.70 8.20 -12.33
C GLY A 66 -8.64 6.67 -12.18
N LEU A 67 -7.58 6.12 -11.60
CA LEU A 67 -7.42 4.69 -11.34
C LEU A 67 -7.81 4.30 -9.92
N TYR A 68 -8.04 5.26 -9.01
CA TYR A 68 -8.27 5.00 -7.59
C TYR A 68 -9.44 4.04 -7.33
N LYS A 69 -10.56 4.18 -8.07
CA LYS A 69 -11.73 3.30 -7.91
C LYS A 69 -11.51 1.84 -8.35
N LYS A 70 -10.41 1.55 -9.05
CA LYS A 70 -10.08 0.21 -9.57
C LYS A 70 -8.99 -0.49 -8.76
N LEU A 71 -8.34 0.24 -7.84
CA LEU A 71 -7.40 -0.27 -6.85
C LEU A 71 -8.16 -0.93 -5.70
#